data_AF-A0A139AV57-F1
#
_entry.id   AF-A0A139AV57-F1
#
_cell.length_a   1.000
_cell.length_b   1.000
_cell.length_c   1.000
_cell.angle_alpha   90.00
_cell.angle_beta   90.00
_cell.angle_gamma   90.00
#
_symmetry.space_group_name_H-M   'P 1'
#
loop_
_entity.id
_entity.type
_entity.pdbx_description
1 polymer ?
#
loop_
_entity_poly.entity_id
_entity_poly.type
_entity_poly.pdbx_seq_one_letter_code
_entity_poly.pdbx_strand_id
1 'polypeptide(L)'
;MQSLLPLPPPSLTADNPTPPRHSIAVPQSDSELLTSCELGDVQGVRRALAGDADVNCRKRVALGCRVFSEAKATKELFRRETREKGSGPSEIRVATSSCESALGLAVLADSLAIVQLLLEAGADPNLPVEWRIIRGRAVWTDETWREIVMKGWDLTFTFRNALELCLAEGVVTDYTGAPVTAAQVALNNFQIARNKPGALVKLDNPTQPQETFDQCDLIPNLNMVSLLLQYGVRPTKRSRAALLRFNNDPQLIQLLEEKHRIRSLQQTERAPRKSRD
;
A
#
# COMPACT_ATOMS: atom_id res chain seq x y z
N MET A 1 57.99 -4.91 35.00
CA MET A 1 56.73 -4.38 34.45
C MET A 1 56.54 -4.98 33.07
N GLN A 2 55.79 -6.08 32.96
CA GLN A 2 55.47 -6.72 31.67
C GLN A 2 54.31 -5.95 31.02
N SER A 3 54.57 -5.37 29.85
CA SER A 3 53.60 -4.66 29.03
C SER A 3 52.63 -5.69 28.43
N LEU A 4 51.38 -5.66 28.90
CA LEU A 4 50.28 -6.45 28.34
C LEU A 4 49.87 -5.80 27.01
N LEU A 5 50.24 -6.45 25.90
CA LEU A 5 49.76 -6.07 24.57
C LEU A 5 48.25 -6.31 24.46
N PRO A 6 47.49 -5.38 23.85
CA PRO A 6 46.05 -5.55 23.65
C PRO A 6 45.79 -6.73 22.70
N LEU A 7 44.85 -7.60 23.10
CA LEU A 7 44.40 -8.71 22.26
C LEU A 7 43.76 -8.16 20.96
N PRO A 8 44.00 -8.82 19.81
CA PRO A 8 43.37 -8.44 18.56
C PRO A 8 41.84 -8.60 18.67
N PRO A 9 41.06 -7.72 18.01
CA PRO A 9 39.62 -7.83 17.99
C PRO A 9 39.19 -9.17 17.37
N PRO A 10 38.11 -9.81 17.88
CA PRO A 10 37.61 -11.06 17.35
C PRO A 10 37.23 -10.88 15.87
N SER A 11 37.83 -11.69 15.00
CA SER A 11 37.53 -11.72 13.57
C SER A 11 36.07 -12.12 13.35
N LEU A 12 35.25 -11.17 12.90
CA LEU A 12 33.88 -11.39 12.44
C LEU A 12 33.90 -12.07 11.05
N THR A 13 34.36 -13.32 10.98
CA THR A 13 34.31 -14.15 9.77
C THR A 13 33.30 -15.27 9.92
N ALA A 14 32.10 -14.95 10.45
CA ALA A 14 30.97 -15.86 10.32
C ALA A 14 30.38 -15.65 8.92
N ASP A 15 30.62 -16.63 8.04
CA ASP A 15 29.94 -16.80 6.76
C ASP A 15 28.43 -16.63 6.98
N ASN A 16 27.90 -15.44 6.71
CA ASN A 16 26.46 -15.23 6.71
C ASN A 16 25.93 -16.00 5.49
N PRO A 17 25.16 -17.09 5.68
CA PRO A 17 24.59 -17.80 4.55
C PRO A 17 23.78 -16.81 3.71
N THR A 18 24.12 -16.73 2.43
CA THR A 18 23.36 -15.88 1.50
C THR A 18 21.93 -16.40 1.51
N PRO A 19 20.93 -15.59 1.90
CA PRO A 19 19.58 -16.07 2.04
C PRO A 19 19.07 -16.63 0.70
N PRO A 20 18.24 -17.69 0.73
CA PRO A 20 17.67 -18.27 -0.47
C PRO A 20 16.99 -17.18 -1.29
N ARG A 21 17.48 -16.98 -2.52
CA ARG A 21 16.93 -16.01 -3.46
C ARG A 21 15.59 -16.54 -3.96
N HIS A 22 14.52 -16.29 -3.22
CA HIS A 22 13.18 -16.39 -3.77
C HIS A 22 13.05 -15.32 -4.86
N SER A 23 13.20 -15.73 -6.12
CA SER A 23 13.09 -14.84 -7.28
C SER A 23 11.64 -14.41 -7.43
N ILE A 24 11.29 -13.34 -6.75
CA ILE A 24 10.06 -12.61 -6.97
C ILE A 24 10.30 -11.76 -8.22
N ALA A 25 10.00 -12.33 -9.39
CA ALA A 25 10.04 -11.59 -10.64
C ALA A 25 8.70 -10.86 -10.83
N VAL A 26 8.78 -9.57 -11.15
CA VAL A 26 7.67 -8.81 -11.72
C VAL A 26 7.94 -8.77 -13.23
N PRO A 27 6.97 -9.05 -14.11
CA PRO A 27 7.15 -8.88 -15.54
C PRO A 27 7.71 -7.49 -15.87
N GLN A 28 8.59 -7.40 -16.86
CA GLN A 28 9.25 -6.13 -17.18
C GLN A 28 8.23 -5.05 -17.58
N SER A 29 7.23 -5.41 -18.38
CA SER A 29 6.15 -4.50 -18.80
C SER A 29 5.33 -3.99 -17.60
N ASP A 30 4.95 -4.86 -16.67
CA ASP A 30 4.28 -4.46 -15.41
C ASP A 30 5.17 -3.55 -14.56
N SER A 31 6.47 -3.85 -14.50
CA SER A 31 7.43 -3.03 -13.74
C SER A 31 7.56 -1.63 -14.32
N GLU A 32 7.62 -1.52 -15.64
CA GLU A 32 7.63 -0.25 -16.37
C GLU A 32 6.32 0.51 -16.16
N LEU A 33 5.18 -0.18 -16.22
CA LEU A 33 3.86 0.42 -15.98
C LEU A 33 3.76 1.04 -14.58
N LEU A 34 4.05 0.24 -13.54
CA LEU A 34 3.96 0.68 -12.14
C LEU A 34 4.89 1.86 -11.86
N THR A 35 6.13 1.79 -12.34
CA THR A 35 7.11 2.87 -12.16
C THR A 35 6.69 4.14 -12.90
N SER A 36 6.15 4.02 -14.12
CA SER A 36 5.67 5.16 -14.90
C SER A 36 4.45 5.83 -14.25
N CYS A 37 3.54 5.04 -13.66
CA CYS A 37 2.42 5.55 -12.87
C CYS A 37 2.89 6.35 -11.65
N GLU A 38 3.89 5.86 -10.91
CA GLU A 38 4.45 6.55 -9.75
C GLU A 38 5.14 7.87 -10.09
N LEU A 39 5.84 7.91 -11.22
CA LEU A 39 6.61 9.08 -11.67
C LEU A 39 5.77 10.10 -12.45
N GLY A 40 4.53 9.77 -12.81
CA GLY A 40 3.73 10.62 -13.70
C GLY A 40 4.19 10.60 -15.17
N ASP A 41 4.94 9.57 -15.60
CA ASP A 41 5.40 9.44 -17.00
C ASP A 41 4.30 8.86 -17.90
N VAL A 42 3.51 9.75 -18.51
CA VAL A 42 2.45 9.40 -19.47
C VAL A 42 2.97 8.57 -20.65
N GLN A 43 4.18 8.87 -21.16
CA GLN A 43 4.74 8.14 -22.30
C GLN A 43 5.22 6.76 -21.89
N GLY A 44 5.80 6.63 -20.70
CA GLY A 44 6.16 5.36 -20.07
C GLY A 44 4.95 4.44 -19.93
N VAL A 45 3.82 4.96 -19.44
CA VAL A 45 2.57 4.20 -19.34
C VAL A 45 2.10 3.69 -20.71
N ARG A 46 2.09 4.55 -21.75
CA ARG A 46 1.70 4.13 -23.11
C ARG A 46 2.60 3.02 -23.65
N ARG A 47 3.92 3.14 -23.48
CA ARG A 47 4.89 2.12 -23.91
C ARG A 47 4.67 0.79 -23.18
N ALA A 48 4.49 0.84 -21.86
CA ALA A 48 4.26 -0.36 -21.07
C ALA A 48 2.96 -1.09 -21.46
N LEU A 49 1.87 -0.35 -21.65
CA LEU A 49 0.59 -0.91 -22.11
C LEU A 49 0.69 -1.48 -23.54
N ALA A 50 1.45 -0.85 -24.43
CA ALA A 50 1.73 -1.39 -25.77
C ALA A 50 2.62 -2.64 -25.76
N GLY A 51 3.35 -2.86 -24.67
CA GLY A 51 4.12 -4.07 -24.38
C GLY A 51 3.34 -5.11 -23.56
N ASP A 52 2.01 -5.11 -23.64
CA ASP A 52 1.10 -6.05 -22.97
C ASP A 52 1.24 -6.06 -21.43
N ALA A 53 1.60 -4.94 -20.79
CA ALA A 53 1.53 -4.82 -19.34
C ALA A 53 0.09 -5.09 -18.85
N ASP A 54 -0.05 -5.84 -17.76
CA ASP A 54 -1.35 -5.99 -17.11
C ASP A 54 -1.77 -4.65 -16.51
N VAL A 55 -2.83 -4.05 -17.06
CA VAL A 55 -3.37 -2.76 -16.61
C VAL A 55 -3.82 -2.78 -15.14
N ASN A 56 -4.14 -3.97 -14.60
CA ASN A 56 -4.52 -4.18 -13.20
C ASN A 56 -3.37 -4.72 -12.34
N CYS A 57 -2.12 -4.71 -12.85
CA CYS A 57 -0.95 -5.14 -12.10
C CYS A 57 -0.79 -4.34 -10.80
N ARG A 58 -0.08 -4.96 -9.86
CA ARG A 58 0.11 -4.41 -8.52
C ARG A 58 1.57 -4.45 -8.14
N LYS A 59 1.98 -3.40 -7.45
CA LYS A 59 3.26 -3.30 -6.78
C LYS A 59 3.42 -4.42 -5.76
N ARG A 60 4.65 -4.90 -5.60
CA ARG A 60 5.01 -5.90 -4.62
C ARG A 60 6.03 -5.35 -3.65
N VAL A 61 5.91 -5.76 -2.39
CA VAL A 61 6.91 -5.49 -1.37
C VAL A 61 7.41 -6.81 -0.82
N ALA A 62 8.73 -6.98 -0.81
CA ALA A 62 9.43 -8.11 -0.25
C ALA A 62 10.17 -7.66 1.02
N LEU A 63 9.79 -8.23 2.16
CA LEU A 63 10.43 -8.01 3.45
C LEU A 63 11.35 -9.18 3.75
N GLY A 64 12.66 -8.94 3.78
CA GLY A 64 13.65 -9.87 4.30
C GLY A 64 14.14 -9.39 5.67
N CYS A 65 14.05 -10.22 6.70
CA CYS A 65 14.54 -9.86 8.04
C CYS A 65 15.33 -10.98 8.67
N ARG A 66 16.28 -10.61 9.56
CA ARG A 66 16.86 -11.54 10.51
C ARG A 66 15.94 -11.65 11.72
N VAL A 67 15.30 -12.80 11.87
CA VAL A 67 14.32 -13.08 12.91
C VAL A 67 14.98 -13.86 14.04
N PHE A 68 14.94 -13.31 15.26
CA PHE A 68 15.48 -13.92 16.47
C PHE A 68 14.39 -14.68 17.23
N SER A 69 14.75 -15.74 17.95
CA SER A 69 13.80 -16.45 18.81
C SER A 69 13.25 -15.57 19.93
N GLU A 70 14.07 -14.67 20.47
CA GLU A 70 13.74 -13.82 21.61
C GLU A 70 14.29 -12.39 21.44
N ALA A 71 13.76 -11.44 22.22
CA ALA A 71 14.35 -10.12 22.41
C ALA A 71 14.63 -9.88 23.91
N LYS A 72 15.77 -9.23 24.20
CA LYS A 72 16.14 -8.79 25.55
C LYS A 72 16.22 -7.28 25.59
N ALA A 73 15.48 -6.70 26.54
CA ALA A 73 15.58 -5.29 26.88
C ALA A 73 16.84 -5.05 27.73
N THR A 74 17.68 -4.12 27.29
CA THR A 74 18.88 -3.70 28.02
C THR A 74 18.76 -2.23 28.39
N LYS A 75 19.01 -1.92 29.67
CA LYS A 75 19.13 -0.55 30.17
C LYS A 75 20.62 -0.23 30.30
N GLU A 76 21.11 0.72 29.51
CA GLU A 76 22.48 1.21 29.68
C GLU A 76 22.54 2.08 30.95
N LEU A 77 23.56 1.88 31.80
CA LEU A 77 23.67 2.47 33.15
C LEU A 77 23.55 4.02 33.19
N PHE A 78 23.79 4.68 32.07
CA PHE A 78 23.79 6.14 31.92
C PHE A 78 22.78 6.67 30.89
N ARG A 79 21.99 5.79 30.24
CA ARG A 79 20.92 6.22 29.32
C ARG A 79 19.56 5.90 29.91
N ARG A 80 18.63 6.85 29.83
CA ARG A 80 17.23 6.65 30.24
C ARG A 80 16.48 5.70 29.30
N GLU A 81 16.98 5.50 28.08
CA GLU A 81 16.33 4.69 27.06
C GLU A 81 16.65 3.20 27.21
N THR A 82 15.61 2.37 27.11
CA THR A 82 15.75 0.92 27.02
C THR A 82 15.97 0.55 25.56
N ARG A 83 17.00 -0.25 25.27
CA ARG A 83 17.25 -0.79 23.94
C ARG A 83 16.93 -2.27 23.89
N GLU A 84 16.11 -2.67 22.94
CA GLU A 84 15.88 -4.07 22.65
C GLU A 84 17.02 -4.63 21.78
N LYS A 85 17.46 -5.83 22.11
CA LYS A 85 18.46 -6.58 21.34
C LYS A 85 17.93 -7.99 21.10
N GLY A 86 17.99 -8.45 19.86
CA GLY A 86 17.71 -9.85 19.53
C GLY A 86 18.62 -10.80 20.29
N SER A 87 18.07 -11.90 20.78
CA SER A 87 18.81 -12.94 21.50
C SER A 87 18.37 -14.33 21.10
N GLY A 88 19.27 -15.30 21.30
CA GLY A 88 19.04 -16.69 20.90
C GLY A 88 19.34 -16.94 19.41
N PRO A 89 18.95 -18.12 18.89
CA PRO A 89 19.07 -18.44 17.48
C PRO A 89 18.37 -17.40 16.60
N SER A 90 18.93 -17.15 15.42
CA SER A 90 18.33 -16.28 14.42
C SER A 90 18.37 -16.92 13.04
N GLU A 91 17.35 -16.67 12.23
CA GLU A 91 17.30 -17.08 10.83
C GLU A 91 16.86 -15.93 9.93
N ILE A 92 17.19 -16.00 8.64
CA ILE A 92 16.65 -15.05 7.66
C ILE A 92 15.29 -15.55 7.19
N ARG A 93 14.26 -14.72 7.33
CA ARG A 93 12.94 -14.98 6.77
C ARG A 93 12.57 -13.94 5.73
N VAL A 94 11.76 -14.36 4.76
CA VAL A 94 11.28 -13.51 3.68
C VAL A 94 9.76 -13.63 3.59
N ALA A 95 9.09 -12.49 3.46
CA ALA A 95 7.66 -12.42 3.19
C ALA A 95 7.40 -11.44 2.05
N THR A 96 6.29 -11.66 1.31
CA THR A 96 5.88 -10.74 0.25
C THR A 96 4.44 -10.33 0.40
N SER A 97 4.12 -9.10 0.02
CA SER A 97 2.74 -8.64 -0.11
C SER A 97 2.50 -7.96 -1.44
N SER A 98 1.28 -8.10 -1.96
CA SER A 98 0.76 -7.25 -3.02
C SER A 98 0.25 -5.95 -2.41
N CYS A 99 0.53 -4.83 -3.04
CA CYS A 99 0.27 -3.50 -2.51
C CYS A 99 -0.51 -2.65 -3.52
N GLU A 100 -0.08 -1.42 -3.78
CA GLU A 100 -0.79 -0.46 -4.61
C GLU A 100 -0.97 -0.99 -6.05
N SER A 101 -2.16 -0.82 -6.63
CA SER A 101 -2.40 -1.12 -8.06
C SER A 101 -1.89 0.00 -8.96
N ALA A 102 -1.70 -0.27 -10.25
CA ALA A 102 -1.34 0.75 -11.23
C ALA A 102 -2.33 1.95 -11.21
N LEU A 103 -3.63 1.68 -11.14
CA LEU A 103 -4.67 2.71 -11.01
C LEU A 103 -4.57 3.47 -9.68
N GLY A 104 -4.30 2.78 -8.56
CA GLY A 104 -4.09 3.43 -7.26
C GLY A 104 -2.89 4.35 -7.25
N LEU A 105 -1.77 3.94 -7.86
CA LEU A 105 -0.55 4.75 -7.98
C LEU A 105 -0.79 6.00 -8.83
N ALA A 106 -1.52 5.89 -9.94
CA ALA A 106 -1.87 7.03 -10.78
C ALA A 106 -2.74 8.07 -10.05
N VAL A 107 -3.67 7.62 -9.20
CA VAL A 107 -4.48 8.50 -8.33
C VAL A 107 -3.60 9.16 -7.27
N LEU A 108 -2.71 8.40 -6.61
CA LEU A 108 -1.76 8.94 -5.62
C LEU A 108 -0.75 9.92 -6.22
N ALA A 109 -0.47 9.82 -7.52
CA ALA A 109 0.39 10.75 -8.26
C ALA A 109 -0.37 11.98 -8.80
N ASP A 110 -1.68 12.09 -8.55
CA ASP A 110 -2.57 13.13 -9.07
C ASP A 110 -2.50 13.31 -10.62
N SER A 111 -2.26 12.22 -11.35
CA SER A 111 -2.05 12.26 -12.79
C SER A 111 -3.32 11.89 -13.56
N LEU A 112 -4.15 12.89 -13.85
CA LEU A 112 -5.40 12.72 -14.61
C LEU A 112 -5.18 12.00 -15.95
N ALA A 113 -4.10 12.33 -16.66
CA ALA A 113 -3.77 11.75 -17.96
C ALA A 113 -3.45 10.25 -17.86
N ILE A 114 -2.74 9.83 -16.81
CA ILE A 114 -2.43 8.40 -16.60
C ILE A 114 -3.69 7.65 -16.18
N VAL A 115 -4.51 8.21 -15.28
CA VAL A 115 -5.78 7.60 -14.89
C VAL A 115 -6.65 7.36 -16.14
N GLN A 116 -6.76 8.35 -17.02
CA GLN A 116 -7.50 8.20 -18.28
C GLN A 116 -6.93 7.06 -19.14
N LEU A 117 -5.61 7.00 -19.30
CA LEU A 117 -4.98 5.94 -20.10
C LEU A 117 -5.23 4.55 -19.57
N LEU A 118 -5.13 4.36 -18.26
CA LEU A 118 -5.40 3.07 -17.63
C LEU A 118 -6.87 2.67 -17.84
N LEU A 119 -7.81 3.60 -17.69
CA LEU A 119 -9.23 3.34 -17.91
C LEU A 119 -9.56 3.03 -19.38
N GLU A 120 -8.93 3.74 -20.33
CA GLU A 120 -9.03 3.45 -21.78
C GLU A 120 -8.46 2.08 -22.12
N ALA A 121 -7.40 1.64 -21.42
CA ALA A 121 -6.82 0.32 -21.55
C ALA A 121 -7.59 -0.79 -20.80
N GLY A 122 -8.73 -0.47 -20.18
CA GLY A 122 -9.60 -1.45 -19.55
C GLY A 122 -9.33 -1.72 -18.07
N ALA A 123 -8.61 -0.83 -17.37
CA ALA A 123 -8.57 -0.86 -15.90
C ALA A 123 -10.00 -0.77 -15.34
N ASP A 124 -10.36 -1.65 -14.41
CA ASP A 124 -11.67 -1.59 -13.77
C ASP A 124 -11.64 -0.61 -12.59
N PRO A 125 -12.31 0.56 -12.68
CA PRO A 125 -12.30 1.54 -11.60
C PRO A 125 -13.05 1.07 -10.34
N ASN A 126 -13.81 -0.02 -10.42
CA ASN A 126 -14.58 -0.58 -9.31
C ASN A 126 -13.82 -1.65 -8.50
N LEU A 127 -12.60 -2.02 -8.91
CA LEU A 127 -11.77 -2.90 -8.10
C LEU A 127 -11.40 -2.23 -6.78
N PRO A 128 -11.40 -2.97 -5.66
CA PRO A 128 -10.92 -2.44 -4.39
C PRO A 128 -9.47 -1.96 -4.51
N VAL A 129 -9.23 -0.75 -4.01
CA VAL A 129 -7.87 -0.23 -3.87
C VAL A 129 -7.44 -0.54 -2.44
N GLU A 130 -6.39 -1.32 -2.29
CA GLU A 130 -5.87 -1.68 -0.98
C GLU A 130 -4.36 -1.82 -1.01
N TRP A 131 -3.69 -1.56 0.10
CA TRP A 131 -2.29 -1.92 0.25
C TRP A 131 -1.92 -2.03 1.71
N ARG A 132 -0.78 -2.67 1.94
CA ARG A 132 -0.25 -2.95 3.26
C ARG A 132 1.04 -2.17 3.48
N ILE A 133 1.25 -1.73 4.71
CA ILE A 133 2.47 -1.06 5.16
C ILE A 133 3.03 -1.86 6.33
N ILE A 134 4.31 -2.20 6.23
CA ILE A 134 5.09 -2.74 7.35
C ILE A 134 5.90 -1.62 7.97
N ARG A 135 6.03 -1.59 9.30
CA ARG A 135 6.89 -0.64 10.03
C ARG A 135 8.25 -1.27 10.33
N GLY A 136 9.30 -0.46 10.28
CA GLY A 136 10.63 -0.84 10.74
C GLY A 136 10.64 -1.16 12.24
N ARG A 137 11.50 -2.08 12.66
CA ARG A 137 11.66 -2.52 14.05
C ARG A 137 13.13 -2.72 14.39
N ALA A 138 13.52 -2.30 15.60
CA ALA A 138 14.89 -2.51 16.08
C ALA A 138 15.27 -4.00 16.14
N VAL A 139 14.31 -4.86 16.47
CA VAL A 139 14.47 -6.32 16.53
C VAL A 139 13.25 -6.99 15.93
N TRP A 140 13.49 -7.94 15.03
CA TRP A 140 12.47 -8.84 14.52
C TRP A 140 12.51 -10.14 15.32
N THR A 141 11.45 -10.42 16.08
CA THR A 141 11.32 -11.68 16.84
C THR A 141 10.42 -12.68 16.11
N ASP A 142 10.53 -13.96 16.47
CA ASP A 142 9.65 -15.00 15.92
C ASP A 142 8.17 -14.70 16.18
N GLU A 143 7.85 -14.20 17.38
CA GLU A 143 6.52 -13.71 17.72
C GLU A 143 6.07 -12.57 16.80
N THR A 144 6.89 -11.52 16.66
CA THR A 144 6.59 -10.39 15.77
C THR A 144 6.36 -10.85 14.34
N TRP A 145 7.21 -11.74 13.84
CA TRP A 145 7.09 -12.28 12.49
C TRP A 145 5.77 -13.04 12.30
N ARG A 146 5.44 -13.93 13.24
CA ARG A 146 4.24 -14.76 13.20
C ARG A 146 2.97 -13.93 13.34
N GLU A 147 2.96 -12.95 14.25
CA GLU A 147 1.77 -12.18 14.56
C GLU A 147 1.52 -11.07 13.54
N ILE A 148 2.57 -10.41 13.04
CA ILE A 148 2.41 -9.20 12.22
C ILE A 148 2.64 -9.50 10.75
N VAL A 149 3.78 -10.12 10.42
CA VAL A 149 4.17 -10.35 9.01
C VAL A 149 3.27 -11.40 8.37
N MET A 150 2.96 -12.48 9.08
CA MET A 150 2.15 -13.58 8.54
C MET A 150 0.64 -13.31 8.55
N LYS A 151 0.12 -12.42 9.43
CA LYS A 151 -1.32 -12.16 9.53
C LYS A 151 -1.81 -11.00 8.67
N GLY A 152 -1.03 -9.94 8.47
CA GLY A 152 -1.57 -8.79 7.71
C GLY A 152 -0.77 -7.50 7.65
N TRP A 153 0.46 -7.47 8.13
CA TRP A 153 1.33 -6.28 8.25
C TRP A 153 0.75 -5.21 9.20
N ASP A 154 1.57 -4.21 9.54
CA ASP A 154 1.22 -3.22 10.57
C ASP A 154 -0.06 -2.43 10.25
N LEU A 155 -0.23 -2.03 8.99
CA LEU A 155 -1.38 -1.25 8.53
C LEU A 155 -1.89 -1.80 7.20
N THR A 156 -3.21 -1.85 7.06
CA THR A 156 -3.89 -2.07 5.78
C THR A 156 -4.77 -0.86 5.49
N PHE A 157 -4.53 -0.22 4.34
CA PHE A 157 -5.42 0.80 3.78
C PHE A 157 -6.40 0.12 2.83
N THR A 158 -7.69 0.39 2.99
CA THR A 158 -8.74 -0.17 2.12
C THR A 158 -9.71 0.91 1.66
N PHE A 159 -9.94 0.93 0.35
CA PHE A 159 -10.91 1.76 -0.35
C PHE A 159 -11.74 0.85 -1.24
N ARG A 160 -13.06 1.06 -1.33
CA ARG A 160 -13.92 0.17 -2.12
C ARG A 160 -13.69 0.28 -3.62
N ASN A 161 -13.18 1.42 -4.08
CA ASN A 161 -12.87 1.71 -5.47
C ASN A 161 -11.94 2.93 -5.57
N ALA A 162 -11.50 3.26 -6.79
CA ALA A 162 -10.62 4.40 -7.05
C ALA A 162 -11.25 5.76 -6.69
N LEU A 163 -12.58 5.87 -6.74
CA LEU A 163 -13.28 7.10 -6.35
C LEU A 163 -13.16 7.37 -4.84
N GLU A 164 -13.28 6.34 -4.01
CA GLU A 164 -13.07 6.47 -2.56
C GLU A 164 -11.62 6.86 -2.24
N LEU A 165 -10.62 6.33 -2.96
CA LEU A 165 -9.25 6.78 -2.83
C LEU A 165 -9.11 8.26 -3.21
N CYS A 166 -9.65 8.70 -4.35
CA CYS A 166 -9.58 10.10 -4.78
C CYS A 166 -10.17 11.10 -3.75
N LEU A 167 -11.05 10.63 -2.87
CA LEU A 167 -11.74 11.44 -1.85
C LEU A 167 -11.18 11.25 -0.44
N ALA A 168 -10.09 10.48 -0.30
CA ALA A 168 -9.55 10.04 0.99
C ALA A 168 -10.58 9.30 1.88
N GLU A 169 -11.57 8.65 1.27
CA GLU A 169 -12.64 7.91 1.97
C GLU A 169 -12.29 6.44 2.13
N GLY A 170 -11.40 6.13 3.08
CA GLY A 170 -10.96 4.77 3.34
C GLY A 170 -11.26 4.27 4.75
N VAL A 171 -10.71 3.09 5.03
CA VAL A 171 -10.53 2.54 6.38
C VAL A 171 -9.07 2.14 6.52
N VAL A 172 -8.49 2.41 7.70
CA VAL A 172 -7.17 1.91 8.07
C VAL A 172 -7.28 0.94 9.24
N THR A 173 -6.84 -0.30 9.04
CA THR A 173 -6.84 -1.35 10.07
C THR A 173 -5.44 -1.89 10.33
N ASP A 174 -5.24 -2.55 11.48
CA ASP A 174 -4.03 -3.32 11.77
C ASP A 174 -4.13 -4.77 11.25
N TYR A 175 -3.11 -5.59 11.54
CA TYR A 175 -3.08 -7.02 11.20
C TYR A 175 -4.17 -7.87 11.86
N THR A 176 -4.87 -7.35 12.87
CA THR A 176 -6.03 -8.01 13.50
C THR A 176 -7.35 -7.59 12.87
N GLY A 177 -7.33 -6.60 11.96
CA GLY A 177 -8.52 -5.97 11.38
C GLY A 177 -9.12 -4.89 12.28
N ALA A 178 -8.48 -4.54 13.40
CA ALA A 178 -8.95 -3.48 14.27
C ALA A 178 -8.62 -2.10 13.66
N PRO A 179 -9.51 -1.10 13.79
CA PRO A 179 -9.24 0.25 13.29
C PRO A 179 -8.03 0.90 13.98
N VAL A 180 -7.16 1.57 13.21
CA VAL A 180 -5.99 2.28 13.73
C VAL A 180 -6.26 3.79 13.77
N THR A 181 -6.70 4.30 14.92
CA THR A 181 -7.17 5.69 15.10
C THR A 181 -6.19 6.73 14.58
N ALA A 182 -4.90 6.64 14.92
CA ALA A 182 -3.91 7.64 14.50
C ALA A 182 -3.74 7.68 12.96
N ALA A 183 -3.72 6.52 12.31
CA ALA A 183 -3.60 6.44 10.85
C ALA A 183 -4.91 6.84 10.16
N GLN A 184 -6.06 6.54 10.75
CA GLN A 184 -7.36 7.00 10.26
C GLN A 184 -7.50 8.53 10.36
N VAL A 185 -7.01 9.14 11.45
CA VAL A 185 -6.98 10.61 11.60
C VAL A 185 -6.08 11.24 10.54
N ALA A 186 -4.90 10.65 10.29
CA ALA A 186 -4.02 11.10 9.20
C ALA A 186 -4.74 11.06 7.84
N LEU A 187 -5.40 9.94 7.52
CA LEU A 187 -6.16 9.79 6.27
C LEU A 187 -7.29 10.83 6.16
N ASN A 188 -8.02 11.07 7.25
CA ASN A 188 -9.07 12.09 7.30
C ASN A 188 -8.53 13.52 7.10
N ASN A 189 -7.24 13.73 7.37
CA ASN A 189 -6.50 14.97 7.12
C ASN A 189 -5.75 14.94 5.78
N PHE A 190 -6.14 14.06 4.86
CA PHE A 190 -5.52 13.89 3.53
C PHE A 190 -4.08 13.42 3.55
N GLN A 191 -3.61 12.84 4.66
CA GLN A 191 -2.26 12.28 4.76
C GLN A 191 -2.31 10.77 4.70
N ILE A 192 -1.58 10.18 3.76
CA ILE A 192 -1.60 8.74 3.54
C ILE A 192 -0.19 8.18 3.46
N ALA A 193 0.00 6.97 4.01
CA ALA A 193 1.25 6.24 3.90
C ALA A 193 1.22 5.35 2.65
N ARG A 194 2.29 5.37 1.87
CA ARG A 194 2.48 4.51 0.68
C ARG A 194 3.84 3.83 0.73
N ASN A 195 3.96 2.66 0.13
CA ASN A 195 5.24 1.95 0.05
C ASN A 195 6.27 2.76 -0.76
N LYS A 196 7.56 2.56 -0.47
CA LYS A 196 8.67 3.21 -1.22
C LYS A 196 8.55 3.00 -2.73
N PRO A 197 9.00 3.93 -3.59
CA PRO A 197 8.86 3.79 -5.05
C PRO A 197 9.47 2.50 -5.62
N GLY A 198 8.90 2.04 -6.73
CA GLY A 198 9.34 0.89 -7.52
C GLY A 198 8.32 -0.26 -7.54
N ALA A 199 8.27 -0.98 -8.65
CA ALA A 199 7.36 -2.12 -8.84
C ALA A 199 7.60 -3.28 -7.86
N LEU A 200 8.86 -3.50 -7.47
CA LEU A 200 9.26 -4.44 -6.42
C LEU A 200 10.12 -3.72 -5.39
N VAL A 201 9.53 -3.41 -4.24
CA VAL A 201 10.24 -2.82 -3.11
C VAL A 201 10.89 -3.93 -2.30
N LYS A 202 12.20 -3.84 -2.07
CA LYS A 202 12.93 -4.78 -1.23
C LYS A 202 13.30 -4.08 0.07
N LEU A 203 12.74 -4.55 1.17
CA LEU A 203 13.04 -4.09 2.51
C LEU A 203 13.98 -5.10 3.16
N ASP A 204 15.18 -4.65 3.54
CA ASP A 204 16.19 -5.49 4.19
C ASP A 204 16.34 -5.07 5.65
N ASN A 205 15.78 -5.90 6.53
CA ASN A 205 15.80 -5.76 7.98
C ASN A 205 15.53 -4.32 8.48
N PRO A 206 14.43 -3.68 8.03
CA PRO A 206 14.22 -2.26 8.30
C PRO A 206 14.01 -2.02 9.79
N THR A 207 14.64 -0.97 10.29
CA THR A 207 14.66 -0.58 11.71
C THR A 207 13.86 0.68 11.99
N GLN A 208 13.60 1.50 10.97
CA GLN A 208 12.92 2.80 11.12
C GLN A 208 11.74 2.94 10.14
N PRO A 209 10.66 3.67 10.49
CA PRO A 209 9.49 3.85 9.60
C PRO A 209 9.83 4.42 8.21
N GLN A 210 10.75 5.38 8.14
CA GLN A 210 11.20 6.01 6.90
C GLN A 210 11.97 5.07 5.98
N GLU A 211 12.34 3.87 6.42
CA GLU A 211 12.95 2.85 5.56
C GLU A 211 11.88 2.03 4.84
N THR A 212 10.64 2.02 5.33
CA THR A 212 9.58 1.12 4.84
C THR A 212 8.50 1.81 4.02
N PHE A 213 8.17 3.07 4.32
CA PHE A 213 7.16 3.82 3.59
C PHE A 213 7.48 5.31 3.48
N ASP A 214 6.72 6.01 2.65
CA ASP A 214 6.67 7.46 2.53
C ASP A 214 5.27 7.96 2.91
N GLN A 215 5.19 9.21 3.36
CA GLN A 215 3.91 9.92 3.51
C GLN A 215 3.69 10.81 2.29
N CYS A 216 2.46 10.90 1.83
CA CYS A 216 2.05 11.86 0.81
C CYS A 216 0.69 12.48 1.13
N ASP A 217 0.45 13.65 0.56
CA ASP A 217 -0.84 14.34 0.64
C ASP A 217 -1.76 13.85 -0.49
N LEU A 218 -3.02 13.66 -0.17
CA LEU A 218 -4.07 13.15 -1.05
C LEU A 218 -5.10 14.26 -1.27
N ILE A 219 -4.81 15.17 -2.18
CA ILE A 219 -5.66 16.31 -2.47
C ILE A 219 -6.79 15.87 -3.42
N PRO A 220 -8.08 16.01 -3.05
CA PRO A 220 -9.16 15.61 -3.94
C PRO A 220 -9.17 16.39 -5.26
N ASN A 221 -9.02 15.68 -6.38
CA ASN A 221 -9.06 16.25 -7.73
C ASN A 221 -10.43 16.01 -8.39
N LEU A 222 -11.22 17.07 -8.53
CA LEU A 222 -12.59 16.98 -9.07
C LEU A 222 -12.64 16.56 -10.55
N ASN A 223 -11.61 16.88 -11.34
CA ASN A 223 -11.51 16.39 -12.72
C ASN A 223 -11.32 14.87 -12.73
N MET A 224 -10.53 14.35 -11.79
CA MET A 224 -10.31 12.91 -11.62
C MET A 224 -11.58 12.20 -11.15
N VAL A 225 -12.34 12.80 -10.23
CA VAL A 225 -13.68 12.31 -9.84
C VAL A 225 -14.60 12.24 -11.05
N SER A 226 -14.71 13.31 -11.83
CA SER A 226 -15.57 13.36 -13.02
C SER A 226 -15.18 12.27 -14.02
N LEU A 227 -13.89 12.12 -14.29
CA LEU A 227 -13.35 11.08 -15.17
C LEU A 227 -13.74 9.68 -14.67
N LEU A 228 -13.51 9.35 -13.40
CA LEU A 228 -13.88 8.03 -12.86
C LEU A 228 -15.39 7.76 -12.98
N LEU A 229 -16.24 8.77 -12.78
CA LEU A 229 -17.70 8.65 -12.96
C LEU A 229 -18.09 8.42 -14.42
N GLN A 230 -17.40 9.06 -15.36
CA GLN A 230 -17.60 8.84 -16.80
C GLN A 230 -17.29 7.39 -17.18
N TYR A 231 -16.19 6.83 -16.64
CA TYR A 231 -15.79 5.43 -16.83
C TYR A 231 -16.53 4.43 -15.94
N GLY A 232 -17.62 4.85 -15.30
CA GLY A 232 -18.55 3.93 -14.64
C GLY A 232 -18.12 3.43 -13.26
N VAL A 233 -17.24 4.17 -12.56
CA VAL A 233 -17.05 3.94 -11.12
C VAL A 233 -18.39 4.10 -10.41
N ARG A 234 -18.67 3.23 -9.43
CA ARG A 234 -19.93 3.24 -8.69
C ARG A 234 -19.78 4.04 -7.40
N PRO A 235 -20.48 5.18 -7.24
CA PRO A 235 -20.47 5.92 -5.99
C PRO A 235 -21.05 5.08 -4.85
N THR A 236 -20.43 5.17 -3.69
CA THR A 236 -20.94 4.60 -2.43
C THR A 236 -21.63 5.69 -1.61
N LYS A 237 -22.32 5.31 -0.53
CA LYS A 237 -22.88 6.30 0.41
C LYS A 237 -21.79 7.20 1.00
N ARG A 238 -20.60 6.64 1.26
CA ARG A 238 -19.45 7.38 1.83
C ARG A 238 -18.86 8.35 0.81
N SER A 239 -18.61 7.88 -0.42
CA SER A 239 -18.05 8.74 -1.47
C SER A 239 -18.97 9.91 -1.80
N ARG A 240 -20.30 9.73 -1.77
CA ARG A 240 -21.26 10.83 -1.93
C ARG A 240 -21.21 11.84 -0.80
N ALA A 241 -21.26 11.37 0.45
CA ALA A 241 -21.16 12.24 1.61
C ALA A 241 -19.87 13.05 1.58
N ALA A 242 -18.76 12.43 1.18
CA ALA A 242 -17.49 13.11 1.01
C ALA A 242 -17.53 14.18 -0.09
N LEU A 243 -18.05 13.87 -1.28
CA LEU A 243 -18.17 14.83 -2.37
C LEU A 243 -18.96 16.08 -1.98
N LEU A 244 -20.06 15.90 -1.23
CA LEU A 244 -20.87 17.01 -0.72
C LEU A 244 -20.13 17.89 0.30
N ARG A 245 -19.09 17.39 0.99
CA ARG A 245 -18.25 18.20 1.88
C ARG A 245 -17.23 19.04 1.12
N PHE A 246 -16.73 18.52 0.00
CA PHE A 246 -15.67 19.18 -0.78
C PHE A 246 -16.21 20.22 -1.75
N ASN A 247 -17.43 20.03 -2.23
CA ASN A 247 -17.89 20.81 -3.36
C ASN A 247 -19.42 20.95 -3.39
N ASN A 248 -19.88 22.17 -3.65
CA ASN A 248 -21.28 22.47 -3.95
C ASN A 248 -21.56 22.54 -5.46
N ASP A 249 -20.63 22.09 -6.32
CA ASP A 249 -20.80 22.07 -7.77
C ASP A 249 -22.05 21.26 -8.17
N PRO A 250 -23.09 21.93 -8.69
CA PRO A 250 -24.33 21.27 -9.06
C PRO A 250 -24.14 20.24 -10.17
N GLN A 251 -23.18 20.43 -11.08
CA GLN A 251 -22.96 19.52 -12.21
C GLN A 251 -22.42 18.17 -11.75
N LEU A 252 -21.44 18.18 -10.84
CA LEU A 252 -20.87 16.96 -10.28
C LEU A 252 -21.91 16.20 -9.44
N ILE A 253 -22.72 16.94 -8.67
CA ILE A 253 -23.84 16.37 -7.91
C ILE A 253 -24.87 15.73 -8.86
N GLN A 254 -25.25 16.41 -9.94
CA GLN A 254 -26.15 15.87 -10.95
C GLN A 254 -25.60 14.59 -11.59
N LEU A 255 -24.30 14.56 -11.93
CA LEU A 255 -23.65 13.37 -12.50
C LEU A 255 -23.68 12.18 -11.53
N LEU A 256 -23.44 12.42 -10.24
CA LEU A 256 -23.53 11.39 -9.20
C LEU A 256 -24.94 10.81 -9.06
N GLU A 257 -25.95 11.69 -9.02
CA GLU A 257 -27.35 11.28 -8.87
C GLU A 257 -27.84 10.52 -10.10
N GLU A 258 -27.45 10.94 -11.31
CA GLU A 258 -27.83 10.23 -12.54
C GLU A 258 -27.23 8.82 -12.59
N LYS A 259 -25.94 8.66 -12.26
CA LYS A 259 -25.30 7.33 -12.18
C LYS A 259 -25.94 6.45 -11.11
N HIS A 260 -26.38 7.05 -10.00
CA HIS A 260 -27.14 6.31 -8.99
C HIS A 260 -28.47 5.81 -9.51
N ARG A 261 -29.24 6.70 -10.15
CA ARG A 261 -30.57 6.44 -10.68
C ARG A 261 -30.55 5.29 -11.68
N ILE A 262 -29.63 5.34 -12.65
CA ILE A 262 -29.45 4.28 -13.67
C ILE A 262 -29.23 2.91 -12.99
N ARG A 263 -28.40 2.85 -11.95
CA ARG A 263 -28.12 1.59 -11.24
C ARG A 263 -29.35 1.06 -10.50
N SER A 264 -30.09 1.93 -9.81
CA SER A 264 -31.31 1.55 -9.08
C SER A 264 -32.36 0.96 -10.02
N LEU A 265 -32.49 1.52 -11.23
CA LEU A 265 -33.34 0.96 -12.29
C LEU A 265 -32.86 -0.43 -12.72
N GLN A 266 -31.57 -0.59 -13.06
CA GLN A 266 -31.01 -1.88 -13.47
C GLN A 266 -31.13 -2.97 -12.40
N GLN A 267 -31.05 -2.63 -11.12
CA GLN A 267 -31.24 -3.58 -10.02
C GLN A 267 -32.70 -4.02 -9.87
N THR A 268 -33.64 -3.11 -10.14
CA THR A 268 -35.08 -3.40 -10.08
C THR A 268 -35.50 -4.32 -11.22
N GLU A 269 -34.96 -4.12 -12.43
CA GLU A 269 -35.22 -4.97 -13.59
C GLU A 269 -34.66 -6.40 -13.45
N ARG A 270 -33.54 -6.55 -12.74
CA ARG A 270 -32.90 -7.86 -12.49
C ARG A 270 -33.49 -8.62 -11.30
N ALA A 271 -34.35 -8.01 -10.49
CA ALA A 271 -34.98 -8.72 -9.38
C ALA A 271 -35.89 -9.83 -9.96
N PRO A 272 -35.70 -11.11 -9.58
CA PRO A 272 -36.51 -12.20 -10.11
C PRO A 272 -37.98 -11.90 -9.80
N ARG A 273 -38.82 -11.89 -10.84
CA ARG A 273 -40.27 -11.82 -10.67
C ARG A 273 -40.66 -13.05 -9.86
N LYS A 274 -40.94 -12.87 -8.56
CA LYS A 274 -41.43 -13.94 -7.70
C LYS A 274 -42.64 -14.56 -8.41
N SER A 275 -42.50 -15.81 -8.87
CA SER A 275 -43.61 -16.57 -9.40
C SER A 275 -44.68 -16.62 -8.32
N ARG A 276 -45.88 -16.14 -8.65
CA ARG A 276 -47.05 -16.36 -7.82
C ARG A 276 -47.49 -17.80 -8.12
N ASP A 277 -47.11 -18.70 -7.24
CA ASP A 277 -47.74 -20.01 -7.09
C ASP A 277 -48.94 -19.89 -6.13
#